data_AF-A0A2J4YI71-F1
#
_entry.id   AF-A0A2J4YI71-F1
#
_cell.length_a   1.000
_cell.length_b   1.000
_cell.length_c   1.000
_cell.angle_alpha   90.00
_cell.angle_beta   90.00
_cell.angle_gamma   90.00
#
_symmetry.space_group_name_H-M   'P 1'
#
loop_
_entity.id
_entity.type
_entity.pdbx_description
1 polymer ?
#
loop_
_entity_poly.entity_id
_entity_poly.type
_entity_poly.pdbx_seq_one_letter_code
_entity_poly.pdbx_strand_id
1 'polypeptide(L)' 'MIIYLHGFDSNSPGNHEKVLQLQFIDPDVRLISYSTRHPKHDMQHLLKEVDK' A
#
# COMPACT_ATOMS: atom_id res chain seq x y z
N MET A 1 9.55 4.02 7.37
CA MET A 1 8.66 3.19 6.52
C MET A 1 7.32 2.88 7.18
N ILE A 2 6.28 3.59 6.75
CA ILE A 2 4.88 3.32 7.10
C ILE A 2 4.22 2.62 5.90
N ILE A 3 3.64 1.44 6.12
CA ILE A 3 2.98 0.65 5.07
C ILE A 3 1.47 0.83 5.19
N TYR A 4 0.86 1.42 4.16
CA TYR A 4 -0.60 1.52 4.06
C TYR A 4 -1.12 0.37 3.20
N LEU A 5 -1.64 -0.67 3.87
CA LEU A 5 -2.21 -1.85 3.20
C LEU A 5 -3.62 -1.54 2.73
N HIS A 6 -3.82 -1.56 1.41
CA HIS A 6 -5.14 -1.32 0.83
C HIS A 6 -5.72 -2.59 0.21
N GLY A 7 -6.97 -2.89 0.57
CA GLY A 7 -7.73 -4.05 0.11
C GLY A 7 -8.70 -3.71 -1.03
N PHE A 8 -9.73 -4.52 -1.20
CA PHE A 8 -10.72 -4.49 -2.31
C PHE A 8 -11.37 -3.12 -2.62
N ASP A 9 -11.33 -2.14 -1.70
CA ASP A 9 -11.88 -0.77 -1.87
C ASP A 9 -10.83 0.29 -2.33
N SER A 10 -9.69 -0.15 -2.88
CA SER A 10 -8.58 0.74 -3.30
C SER A 10 -8.91 1.71 -4.45
N ASN A 11 -9.99 1.48 -5.19
CA ASN A 11 -10.37 2.27 -6.38
C ASN A 11 -11.32 3.44 -6.08
N SER A 12 -11.70 3.66 -4.82
CA SER A 12 -12.57 4.79 -4.48
C SER A 12 -11.79 6.12 -4.59
N PRO A 13 -12.35 7.17 -5.20
CA PRO A 13 -11.65 8.44 -5.44
C PRO A 13 -11.05 9.06 -4.18
N GLY A 14 -11.78 8.99 -3.06
CA GLY A 14 -11.32 9.55 -1.78
C GLY A 14 -10.15 8.79 -1.14
N ASN A 15 -9.85 7.56 -1.56
CA ASN A 15 -8.68 6.84 -1.09
C ASN A 15 -7.39 7.30 -1.79
N HIS A 16 -7.48 7.69 -3.06
CA HIS A 16 -6.33 8.24 -3.79
C HIS A 16 -5.85 9.56 -3.14
N GLU A 17 -6.77 10.46 -2.79
CA GLU A 17 -6.44 11.72 -2.15
C GLU A 17 -5.79 11.54 -0.77
N LYS A 18 -6.28 10.58 0.04
CA LYS A 18 -5.70 10.27 1.35
C LYS A 18 -4.28 9.71 1.24
N VAL A 19 -4.02 8.88 0.25
CA VAL A 19 -2.68 8.31 0.01
C VAL A 19 -1.71 9.41 -0.40
N LEU A 20 -2.13 10.30 -1.31
CA LEU A 20 -1.31 11.44 -1.71
C LEU A 20 -1.00 12.38 -0.53
N GLN A 21 -1.97 12.62 0.35
CA GLN A 21 -1.75 13.40 1.57
C GLN A 21 -0.74 12.73 2.52
N LEU A 22 -0.82 11.41 2.69
CA LEU A 22 0.13 10.67 3.52
C LEU A 22 1.55 10.69 2.93
N GLN A 23 1.68 10.54 1.60
CA GLN A 23 2.96 10.64 0.90
C GLN A 23 3.56 12.05 0.95
N PHE A 24 2.72 13.09 1.05
CA PHE A 24 3.18 14.46 1.22
C PHE A 24 3.81 14.70 2.61
N ILE A 25 3.26 14.05 3.65
CA ILE A 25 3.73 14.20 5.04
C ILE A 25 4.98 13.35 5.28
N ASP A 26 5.05 12.16 4.70
CA ASP A 26 6.17 11.24 4.86
C ASP A 26 6.54 10.58 3.52
N PRO A 27 7.73 10.86 2.96
CA PRO A 27 8.18 10.26 1.71
C PRO A 27 8.41 8.73 1.83
N ASP A 28 8.49 8.18 3.04
CA ASP A 28 8.59 6.74 3.29
C ASP A 28 7.24 6.01 3.18
N VAL A 29 6.14 6.70 2.89
CA VAL A 29 4.82 6.08 2.69
C VAL A 29 4.77 5.41 1.33
N ARG A 30 4.74 4.08 1.33
CA ARG A 30 4.55 3.27 0.12
C ARG A 30 3.12 2.73 0.07
N LEU A 31 2.45 2.96 -1.07
CA LEU A 31 1.16 2.34 -1.36
C LEU A 31 1.41 0.91 -1.81
N ILE A 32 0.86 -0.06 -1.08
CA ILE A 32 0.93 -1.47 -1.48
C ILE A 32 -0.48 -2.04 -1.56
N SER A 33 -0.83 -2.52 -2.75
CA SER A 33 -2.07 -3.25 -2.99
C SER A 33 -1.93 -4.69 -2.50
N TYR A 34 -2.89 -5.14 -1.69
CA TYR A 34 -2.92 -6.50 -1.14
C TYR A 34 -4.25 -7.17 -1.49
N SER A 35 -4.18 -8.37 -2.05
CA SER A 35 -5.33 -9.21 -2.36
C SER A 35 -5.50 -10.32 -1.33
N THR A 36 -6.71 -10.44 -0.78
CA THR A 36 -7.09 -11.59 0.06
C THR A 36 -7.22 -12.88 -0.74
N ARG A 37 -7.26 -12.82 -2.08
CA ARG A 37 -7.35 -14.02 -2.94
C ARG A 37 -6.02 -14.75 -3.08
N HIS A 38 -4.90 -14.03 -3.06
CA HIS A 38 -3.55 -14.61 -3.23
C HIS A 38 -2.55 -14.05 -2.21
N PRO A 39 -2.82 -14.23 -0.91
CA PRO A 39 -2.08 -13.56 0.16
C PRO A 39 -0.58 -13.89 0.15
N LYS A 40 -0.21 -15.13 -0.19
CA LYS A 40 1.20 -15.56 -0.24
C LYS A 40 2.01 -14.80 -1.30
N HIS A 41 1.42 -14.54 -2.47
CA HIS A 41 2.09 -13.82 -3.56
C HIS A 41 2.32 -12.36 -3.18
N ASP A 42 1.29 -11.72 -2.61
CA ASP A 42 1.35 -10.30 -2.27
C ASP A 42 2.23 -10.04 -1.04
N MET A 43 2.27 -10.96 -0.08
CA MET A 43 3.21 -10.89 1.06
C MET A 43 4.67 -11.06 0.61
N GLN A 44 4.95 -11.90 -0.40
CA GLN A 44 6.29 -12.00 -0.97
C GLN A 44 6.71 -10.71 -1.69
N HIS A 45 5.77 -10.02 -2.33
CA HIS A 45 6.01 -8.70 -2.91
C HIS A 45 6.27 -7.64 -1.82
N LEU A 46 5.46 -7.62 -0.77
CA LEU A 46 5.65 -6.76 0.41
C LEU A 46 7.06 -6.91 1.00
N LEU A 47 7.52 -8.13 1.23
CA LEU A 47 8.84 -8.38 1.81
C LEU A 47 9.98 -7.80 0.95
N LYS A 48 9.85 -7.81 -0.38
CA LYS A 48 10.85 -7.22 -1.29
C LYS A 48 10.84 -5.68 -1.27
N GLU A 49 9.69 -5.08 -1.02
CA GLU A 49 9.56 -3.62 -0.93
C GLU A 49 10.14 -3.07 0.38
N VAL A 50 10.09 -3.86 1.46
CA VAL A 50 10.63 -3.51 2.78
C VAL A 50 12.14 -3.75 2.92
N ASP A 51 12.68 -4.72 2.19
CA ASP A 51 14.11 -5.12 2.26
C ASP A 51 15.07 -4.19 1.50
N LYS A 52 14.57 -3.08 0.94
CA LYS A 52 15.36 -2.03 0.26
C LYS A 52 15.43 -0.75 1.09
#